data_AF-A0A0M3J7Y5-F1
#
_entry.id   AF-A0A0M3J7Y5-F1
#
_cell.length_a   1.000
_cell.length_b   1.000
_cell.length_c   1.000
_cell.angle_alpha   90.00
_cell.angle_beta   90.00
_cell.angle_gamma   90.00
#
_symmetry.space_group_name_H-M   'P 1'
#
loop_
_entity.id
_entity.type
_entity.pdbx_description
1 polymer ?
#
loop_
_entity_poly.entity_id
_entity_poly.type
_entity_poly.pdbx_seq_one_letter_code
_entity_poly.pdbx_strand_id
1 'polypeptide(L)' 'MPTISKAERSRDESSAEVEYVDRGLHSFQDISHIFHNEALTRLTLSHNKLTSVPANIADLVNLQVFFSIITILF' A
#
# COMPACT_ATOMS: atom_id res chain seq x y z
N MET A 1 -1.21 27.45 9.96
CA MET A 1 -0.83 26.46 8.93
C MET A 1 0.51 25.84 9.34
N PRO A 2 0.54 24.64 9.97
CA PRO A 2 1.76 23.88 10.11
C PRO A 2 1.82 22.77 9.05
N THR A 3 2.97 22.70 8.41
CA THR A 3 3.42 21.70 7.45
C THR A 3 3.52 20.34 8.13
N ILE A 4 2.64 19.39 7.77
CA ILE A 4 2.78 18.00 8.19
C ILE A 4 3.86 17.36 7.32
N SER A 5 5.10 17.54 7.77
CA SER A 5 6.24 16.73 7.37
C SER A 5 6.10 15.38 8.07
N LYS A 6 5.44 14.42 7.44
CA LYS A 6 5.45 13.02 7.91
C LYS A 6 5.82 12.09 6.76
N ALA A 7 7.01 12.32 6.21
CA ALA A 7 7.64 11.49 5.18
C ALA A 7 8.68 10.53 5.78
N GLU A 8 8.47 10.07 7.01
CA GLU A 8 9.33 9.07 7.64
C GLU A 8 8.46 8.02 8.35
N ARG A 9 7.84 7.17 7.55
CA ARG A 9 7.24 5.90 7.99
C ARG A 9 7.79 4.79 7.11
N SER A 10 9.10 4.62 7.17
CA SER A 10 9.72 3.38 6.75
C SER A 10 9.99 2.57 8.01
N ARG A 11 9.56 1.30 7.99
CA ARG A 11 9.89 0.19 8.90
C ARG A 11 8.87 -0.11 9.99
N ASP A 12 7.70 -0.58 9.59
CA ASP A 12 7.02 -1.64 10.34
C ASP A 12 6.11 -2.38 9.37
N GLU A 13 6.66 -3.39 8.69
CA GLU A 13 5.89 -4.31 7.81
C GLU A 13 4.84 -5.11 8.61
N SER A 14 4.85 -5.01 9.94
CA SER A 14 3.92 -5.61 10.89
C SER A 14 2.97 -4.61 11.57
N SER A 15 2.95 -3.34 11.15
CA SER A 15 1.95 -2.39 11.65
C SER A 15 0.60 -2.55 10.93
N ALA A 16 -0.48 -2.18 11.61
CA ALA A 16 -1.82 -2.12 11.03
C ALA A 16 -1.95 -1.08 9.89
N GLU A 17 -0.92 -0.27 9.67
CA GLU A 17 -0.83 0.75 8.64
C GLU A 17 0.46 0.53 7.83
N VAL A 18 0.34 0.31 6.53
CA VAL A 18 1.47 0.06 5.64
C VAL A 18 1.47 1.06 4.48
N GLU A 19 2.64 1.65 4.22
CA GLU A 19 2.82 2.70 3.22
C GLU A 19 3.97 2.31 2.28
N TYR A 20 3.65 2.04 1.01
CA TYR A 20 4.61 1.85 -0.07
C TYR A 20 4.54 3.03 -1.02
N VAL A 21 5.40 4.01 -0.78
CA VAL A 21 5.53 5.21 -1.61
C VAL A 21 6.82 5.14 -2.41
N ASP A 22 6.74 5.37 -3.72
CA ASP A 22 7.91 5.41 -4.63
C ASP A 22 8.79 4.14 -4.58
N ARG A 23 8.17 2.99 -4.30
CA ARG A 23 8.86 1.69 -4.20
C ARG A 23 9.11 1.06 -5.57
N GLY A 24 8.62 1.69 -6.65
CA GLY A 24 8.71 1.14 -7.99
C GLY A 24 7.92 -0.15 -8.15
N LEU A 25 6.86 -0.35 -7.35
CA LEU A 25 6.07 -1.58 -7.43
C LEU A 25 5.39 -1.67 -8.79
N HIS A 26 5.75 -2.70 -9.54
CA HIS A 26 5.16 -3.01 -10.85
C HIS A 26 4.05 -4.06 -10.73
N SER A 27 4.10 -4.87 -9.67
CA SER A 27 3.14 -5.92 -9.36
C SER A 27 2.93 -6.00 -7.86
N PHE A 28 1.76 -6.48 -7.44
CA PHE A 28 1.50 -6.74 -6.03
C PHE A 28 2.27 -7.97 -5.52
N GLN A 29 2.90 -8.75 -6.39
CA GLN A 29 3.79 -9.85 -6.00
C GLN A 29 4.96 -9.35 -5.13
N ASP A 30 5.47 -8.14 -5.38
CA ASP A 30 6.53 -7.52 -4.57
C ASP A 30 6.10 -7.23 -3.12
N ILE A 31 4.79 -7.12 -2.87
CA ILE A 31 4.22 -6.89 -1.54
C ILE A 31 3.36 -8.07 -1.08
N SER A 32 3.59 -9.27 -1.62
CA SER A 32 2.76 -10.43 -1.31
C SER A 32 2.74 -10.81 0.18
N HIS A 33 3.76 -10.43 0.93
CA HIS A 33 3.86 -10.67 2.37
C HIS A 33 2.85 -9.86 3.18
N ILE A 34 2.35 -8.72 2.67
CA ILE A 34 1.36 -7.92 3.39
C ILE A 34 -0.01 -8.57 3.41
N PHE A 35 -0.34 -9.39 2.40
CA PHE A 35 -1.62 -10.11 2.35
C PHE A 35 -1.74 -11.11 3.51
N HIS A 36 -0.62 -11.58 4.04
CA HIS A 36 -0.59 -12.44 5.23
C HIS A 36 -0.77 -11.66 6.54
N ASN A 37 -0.79 -10.33 6.50
CA ASN A 37 -0.94 -9.49 7.67
C ASN A 37 -2.42 -9.18 7.92
N GLU A 38 -3.07 -10.03 8.70
CA GLU A 38 -4.48 -9.88 9.10
C GLU A 38 -4.73 -8.62 9.93
N ALA A 39 -3.72 -8.05 10.58
CA ALA A 39 -3.88 -6.82 11.35
C ALA A 39 -3.90 -5.55 10.49
N LEU A 40 -3.68 -5.68 9.17
CA LEU A 40 -3.55 -4.55 8.27
C LEU A 40 -4.91 -3.90 7.99
N THR A 41 -5.02 -2.65 8.39
CA THR A 41 -6.24 -1.83 8.27
C THR A 41 -6.09 -0.68 7.27
N ARG A 42 -4.86 -0.21 7.03
CA ARG A 42 -4.61 0.86 6.04
C ARG A 42 -3.46 0.50 5.12
N LEU A 43 -3.69 0.60 3.82
CA LEU A 43 -2.68 0.39 2.79
C LEU A 43 -2.59 1.60 1.87
N THR A 44 -1.39 2.16 1.72
CA THR A 44 -1.11 3.27 0.81
C THR A 44 -0.07 2.85 -0.23
N LEU A 45 -0.43 2.92 -1.50
CA LEU A 45 0.40 2.61 -2.68
C LEU A 45 0.50 3.86 -3.55
N SER A 46 1.33 4.81 -3.14
CA SER A 46 1.53 6.07 -3.87
C SER A 46 2.76 6.03 -4.76
N HIS A 47 2.67 6.67 -5.93
CA HIS A 47 3.80 6.80 -6.85
C HIS A 47 4.41 5.44 -7.27
N ASN A 48 3.56 4.43 -7.40
CA ASN A 48 3.94 3.12 -7.91
C ASN A 48 3.56 2.98 -9.39
N LYS A 49 4.10 1.96 -10.05
CA LYS A 49 3.83 1.64 -11.46
C LYS A 49 2.84 0.50 -11.58
N LEU A 50 1.92 0.40 -10.62
CA LEU A 50 0.87 -0.60 -10.60
C LEU A 50 -0.13 -0.26 -11.71
N THR A 51 -0.31 -1.20 -12.64
CA THR A 51 -1.24 -1.10 -13.76
C THR A 51 -2.64 -1.57 -13.40
N SER A 52 -2.77 -2.45 -12.40
CA SER A 52 -4.05 -2.94 -11.92
C SER A 52 -3.95 -3.37 -10.46
N VAL A 53 -5.08 -3.31 -9.74
CA VAL A 53 -5.22 -3.83 -8.38
C VAL A 53 -5.74 -5.27 -8.48
N PRO A 54 -4.97 -6.28 -8.05
CA PRO A 54 -5.38 -7.68 -8.13
C PRO A 54 -6.37 -8.03 -7.02
N ALA A 55 -7.12 -9.11 -7.24
CA ALA A 55 -8.09 -9.63 -6.30
C ALA A 55 -7.47 -10.03 -4.94
N ASN A 56 -6.16 -10.26 -4.88
CA ASN A 56 -5.44 -10.55 -3.63
C ASN A 56 -5.58 -9.46 -2.56
N ILE A 57 -5.92 -8.21 -2.93
CA ILE A 57 -6.27 -7.18 -1.94
C ILE A 57 -7.45 -7.60 -1.04
N ALA A 58 -8.33 -8.47 -1.54
CA ALA A 58 -9.49 -8.98 -0.82
C ALA A 58 -9.12 -9.95 0.33
N ASP A 59 -7.89 -10.48 0.34
CA ASP A 59 -7.39 -11.33 1.43
C ASP A 59 -7.18 -10.52 2.73
N LEU A 60 -7.00 -9.20 2.61
CA LEU A 60 -6.88 -8.27 3.73
C LEU A 60 -8.26 -7.99 4.32
N VAL A 61 -8.82 -8.95 5.06
CA VAL A 61 -10.18 -8.88 5.60
C VAL A 61 -10.41 -7.72 6.58
N ASN A 62 -9.35 -7.24 7.24
CA ASN A 62 -9.41 -6.10 8.15
C ASN A 62 -9.08 -4.75 7.49
N LEU A 63 -8.84 -4.73 6.16
CA LEU A 63 -8.52 -3.51 5.44
C LEU A 63 -9.72 -2.55 5.43
N GLN A 64 -9.53 -1.39 6.04
CA GLN A 64 -10.53 -0.31 6.09
C GLN A 64 -10.23 0.78 5.08
N VAL A 65 -8.94 1.08 4.86
CA VAL A 65 -8.51 2.19 4.00
C VAL A 65 -7.51 1.67 2.97
N PHE A 66 -7.82 1.90 1.70
CA PHE A 66 -6.92 1.62 0.58
C PHE A 66 -6.75 2.90 -0.23
N PHE A 67 -5.51 3.32 -0.40
CA PHE A 67 -5.16 4.42 -1.29
C PHE A 67 -4.14 3.91 -2.30
N SER A 68 -4.46 4.00 -3.59
CA SER A 68 -3.50 3.65 -4.64
C SER A 68 -3.70 4.56 -5.84
N ILE A 69 -2.59 5.13 -6.33
CA ILE A 69 -2.59 5.84 -7.61
C ILE A 69 -2.22 4.82 -8.68
N ILE A 70 -3.24 4.30 -9.34
CA ILE A 70 -3.07 3.43 -10.51
C ILE A 70 -2.82 4.36 -11.68
N THR A 71 -1.69 4.21 -12.37
CA THR A 71 -1.47 4.93 -13.62
C THR A 71 -2.34 4.23 -14.66
N ILE A 72 -3.55 4.73 -14.86
CA ILE A 72 -4.44 4.23 -15.92
C ILE A 72 -3.78 4.64 -17.24
N LEU A 73 -3.10 3.69 -17.88
CA LEU A 73 -2.62 3.84 -19.24
C LEU A 73 -3.88 3.78 -20.14
N PHE A 74 -4.41 4.94 -20.51
CA PHE A 74 -5.34 5.07 -21.64
C PHE A 74 -4.55 5.13 -22.95
#